data_AF-A0A2V7XDA5-F1
#
_entry.id   AF-A0A2V7XDA5-F1
#
_cell.length_a   1.000
_cell.length_b   1.000
_cell.length_c   1.000
_cell.angle_alpha   90.00
_cell.angle_beta   90.00
_cell.angle_gamma   90.00
#
_symmetry.space_group_name_H-M   'P 1'
#
loop_
_entity.id
_entity.type
_entity.pdbx_description
1 polymer ?
#
loop_
_entity_poly.entity_id
_entity_poly.type
_entity_poly.pdbx_seq_one_letter_code
_entity_poly.pdbx_strand_id
1 'polypeptide(L)'
;MVRLALIAVSILWVAAWAQESSDPGTAAAIRALEKQWTVGQARNDNRALDMIFDNALVYVEYGRLVSKGEYLSRIKDQTANLDQISMEPMSVRTFGDTAIVVGTYTESQVIRGKRTMQQWRFVDTWVYKKKGWVLVAAAAAPVAQ
;
A
#
# COMPACT_ATOMS: atom_id res chain seq x y z
N MET A 1 0.78 51.39 -44.00
CA MET A 1 0.60 51.35 -42.54
C MET A 1 0.00 50.00 -42.19
N VAL A 2 0.79 49.10 -41.61
CA VAL A 2 0.39 47.72 -41.28
C VAL A 2 -0.38 47.77 -39.95
N ARG A 3 -1.63 47.29 -39.92
CA ARG A 3 -2.37 47.05 -38.67
C ARG A 3 -2.32 45.55 -38.35
N LEU A 4 -1.35 45.18 -37.50
CA LEU A 4 -1.36 43.95 -36.73
C LEU A 4 -2.42 44.06 -35.62
N ALA A 5 -3.27 43.05 -35.48
CA ALA A 5 -3.79 42.60 -34.19
C ALA A 5 -4.35 41.18 -34.33
N LEU A 6 -3.43 40.21 -34.30
CA LEU A 6 -3.71 38.83 -33.94
C LEU A 6 -4.16 38.78 -32.48
N ILE A 7 -5.37 38.31 -32.20
CA ILE A 7 -5.67 37.60 -30.94
C ILE A 7 -6.51 36.39 -31.31
N ALA A 8 -5.82 35.38 -31.83
CA ALA A 8 -6.34 34.04 -32.03
C ALA A 8 -5.79 33.15 -30.93
N VAL A 9 -6.70 32.42 -30.27
CA VAL A 9 -6.46 31.15 -29.56
C VAL A 9 -5.57 31.22 -28.30
N SER A 10 -6.19 31.33 -27.13
CA SER A 10 -5.55 30.97 -25.85
C SER A 10 -6.58 30.61 -24.77
N ILE A 11 -7.50 29.69 -25.08
CA ILE A 11 -8.27 28.98 -24.05
C ILE A 11 -8.28 27.50 -24.43
N LEU A 12 -7.15 26.84 -24.26
CA LEU A 12 -7.05 25.38 -24.28
C LEU A 12 -5.71 25.09 -23.65
N TRP A 13 -5.66 25.00 -22.32
CA TRP A 13 -4.65 24.19 -21.64
C TRP A 13 -5.12 23.76 -20.25
N VAL A 14 -5.19 22.43 -20.15
CA VAL A 14 -5.13 21.56 -18.98
C VAL A 14 -6.20 21.71 -17.88
N ALA A 15 -7.33 21.05 -18.12
CA ALA A 15 -8.06 20.36 -17.07
C ALA A 15 -8.41 18.94 -17.54
N ALA A 16 -7.39 18.15 -17.87
CA ALA A 16 -7.51 16.71 -18.08
C ALA A 16 -6.67 15.98 -17.03
N TRP A 17 -7.00 16.17 -15.75
CA TRP A 17 -6.44 15.41 -14.64
C TRP A 17 -7.53 15.08 -13.64
N ALA A 18 -8.55 14.35 -14.11
CA ALA A 18 -9.46 13.62 -13.24
C ALA A 18 -10.17 12.53 -14.04
N GLN A 19 -9.41 11.65 -14.70
CA GLN A 19 -9.96 10.33 -15.00
C GLN A 19 -9.85 9.52 -13.70
N GLU A 20 -10.76 9.82 -12.77
CA GLU A 20 -10.89 9.16 -11.48
C GLU A 20 -11.55 7.79 -11.69
N SER A 21 -10.79 6.87 -12.27
CA SER A 21 -11.16 5.47 -12.41
C SER A 21 -9.93 4.63 -12.16
N SER A 22 -10.01 3.72 -11.19
CA SER A 22 -8.98 2.72 -10.98
C SER A 22 -8.78 1.93 -12.26
N ASP A 23 -7.66 2.15 -12.96
CA ASP A 23 -7.25 1.29 -14.07
C ASP A 23 -7.26 -0.17 -13.56
N PRO A 24 -8.08 -1.06 -14.15
CA PRO A 24 -8.19 -2.44 -13.68
C PRO A 24 -6.84 -3.16 -13.59
N GLY A 25 -5.90 -2.84 -14.49
CA GLY A 25 -4.53 -3.37 -14.48
C GLY A 25 -3.76 -2.93 -13.24
N THR A 26 -3.77 -1.62 -12.96
CA THR A 26 -3.18 -1.05 -11.74
C THR A 26 -3.79 -1.64 -10.47
N ALA A 27 -5.12 -1.72 -10.39
CA ALA A 27 -5.79 -2.31 -9.22
C ALA A 27 -5.36 -3.77 -9.00
N ALA A 28 -5.25 -4.58 -10.07
CA ALA A 28 -4.77 -5.95 -9.96
C ALA A 28 -3.30 -6.02 -9.49
N ALA A 29 -2.43 -5.13 -10.00
CA ALA A 29 -1.03 -5.07 -9.60
C ALA A 29 -0.86 -4.71 -8.10
N ILE A 30 -1.61 -3.73 -7.61
CA ILE A 30 -1.58 -3.36 -6.18
C ILE A 30 -2.04 -4.52 -5.30
N ARG A 31 -3.15 -5.19 -5.64
CA ARG A 31 -3.60 -6.38 -4.89
C ARG A 31 -2.57 -7.50 -4.88
N ALA A 32 -1.84 -7.68 -5.98
CA ALA A 32 -0.77 -8.66 -6.04
C ALA A 32 0.41 -8.29 -5.13
N LEU A 33 0.79 -7.01 -5.08
CA LEU A 33 1.83 -6.50 -4.19
C LEU A 33 1.45 -6.62 -2.71
N GLU A 34 0.20 -6.34 -2.35
CA GLU A 34 -0.33 -6.58 -1.01
C GLU A 34 -0.15 -8.05 -0.60
N LYS A 35 -0.60 -8.97 -1.46
CA LYS A 35 -0.40 -10.41 -1.22
C LYS A 35 1.07 -10.80 -1.12
N GLN A 36 1.94 -10.21 -1.96
CA GLN A 36 3.38 -10.44 -1.89
C GLN A 36 3.98 -9.95 -0.57
N TRP A 37 3.52 -8.83 -0.03
CA TRP A 37 3.94 -8.35 1.28
C TRP A 37 3.59 -9.36 2.37
N THR A 38 2.35 -9.83 2.45
CA THR A 38 1.95 -10.85 3.44
C THR A 38 2.76 -12.15 3.29
N VAL A 39 2.99 -12.62 2.06
CA VAL A 39 3.81 -13.81 1.82
C VAL A 39 5.27 -13.58 2.23
N GLY A 40 5.83 -12.40 1.92
CA GLY A 40 7.19 -12.03 2.28
C GLY A 40 7.39 -11.98 3.80
N GLN A 41 6.42 -11.40 4.52
CA GLN A 41 6.39 -11.40 5.98
C GLN A 41 6.37 -12.84 6.52
N ALA A 42 5.42 -13.65 6.05
CA ALA A 42 5.24 -15.00 6.54
C ALA A 42 6.42 -15.94 6.25
N ARG A 43 7.26 -15.63 5.26
CA ARG A 43 8.44 -16.41 4.85
C ARG A 43 9.77 -15.81 5.30
N ASN A 44 9.75 -14.71 6.06
CA ASN A 44 10.93 -13.93 6.42
C ASN A 44 11.78 -13.50 5.20
N ASP A 45 11.14 -13.22 4.06
CA ASP A 45 11.82 -12.83 2.83
C ASP A 45 12.12 -11.33 2.83
N ASN A 46 13.13 -10.94 3.61
CA ASN A 46 13.56 -9.54 3.70
C ASN A 46 14.01 -8.95 2.36
N ARG A 47 14.46 -9.78 1.40
CA ARG A 47 14.82 -9.30 0.07
C ARG A 47 13.57 -8.84 -0.69
N ALA A 48 12.50 -9.62 -0.66
CA ALA A 48 11.23 -9.22 -1.25
C ALA A 48 10.67 -7.97 -0.55
N LEU A 49 10.64 -7.97 0.79
CA LEU A 49 10.12 -6.85 1.58
C LEU A 49 10.90 -5.54 1.36
N ASP A 50 12.23 -5.63 1.20
CA ASP A 50 13.07 -4.47 0.89
C ASP A 50 12.70 -3.82 -0.45
N MET A 51 12.27 -4.60 -1.44
CA MET A 51 11.83 -4.09 -2.74
C MET A 51 10.42 -3.48 -2.70
N ILE A 52 9.57 -3.96 -1.78
CA ILE A 52 8.20 -3.47 -1.62
C ILE A 52 8.20 -2.10 -0.93
N PHE A 53 9.03 -1.93 0.10
CA PHE A 53 8.98 -0.74 0.96
C PHE A 53 9.88 0.38 0.46
N ASP A 54 9.33 1.59 0.43
CA ASP A 54 10.13 2.79 0.24
C ASP A 54 11.00 3.09 1.48
N ASN A 55 12.16 3.72 1.26
CA ASN A 55 13.04 4.10 2.36
C ASN A 55 12.44 5.21 3.24
N ALA A 56 11.52 6.02 2.70
CA ALA A 56 10.81 7.07 3.43
C ALA A 56 9.43 6.61 3.94
N LEU A 57 9.24 5.30 4.13
CA LEU A 57 8.00 4.70 4.62
C LEU A 57 7.47 5.38 5.90
N VAL A 58 6.18 5.74 5.88
CA VAL A 58 5.41 6.17 7.06
C VAL A 58 4.50 5.02 7.49
N TYR A 59 4.98 4.16 8.38
CA TYR A 59 4.21 3.01 8.85
C TYR A 59 3.78 3.18 10.30
N VAL A 60 2.47 3.10 10.56
CA VAL A 60 1.90 3.11 11.90
C VAL A 60 1.47 1.70 12.32
N GLU A 61 2.06 1.21 13.41
CA GLU A 61 1.66 -0.04 14.05
C GLU A 61 1.32 0.24 15.51
N TYR A 62 0.11 -0.09 15.98
CA TYR A 62 -0.27 0.14 17.38
C TYR A 62 0.02 1.58 17.89
N GLY A 63 -0.11 2.57 17.01
CA GLY A 63 0.13 3.99 17.32
C GLY A 63 1.60 4.44 17.33
N ARG A 64 2.57 3.55 17.10
CA ARG A 64 3.98 3.94 16.92
C ARG A 64 4.33 4.02 15.44
N LEU A 65 5.25 4.92 15.11
CA LEU A 65 5.92 4.93 13.81
C LEU A 65 6.96 3.82 13.76
N VAL A 66 7.02 3.12 12.63
CA VAL A 66 7.95 2.04 12.34
C VAL A 66 8.67 2.38 11.04
N SER A 67 10.00 2.43 11.08
CA SER A 67 10.81 2.58 9.88
C SER A 67 10.93 1.26 9.12
N LYS A 68 11.26 1.33 7.83
CA LYS A 68 11.60 0.15 7.02
C LYS A 68 12.70 -0.71 7.67
N GLY A 69 13.74 -0.08 8.22
CA GLY A 69 14.85 -0.79 8.87
C GLY A 69 14.41 -1.56 10.11
N GLU A 70 13.61 -0.93 10.97
CA GLU A 70 13.05 -1.60 12.17
C GLU A 70 12.13 -2.75 11.78
N TYR A 71 11.28 -2.56 10.78
CA TYR A 71 10.40 -3.62 10.28
C TYR A 71 11.21 -4.82 9.78
N LEU A 72 12.16 -4.60 8.87
CA LEU A 72 12.99 -5.68 8.30
C LEU A 72 13.84 -6.38 9.37
N SER A 73 14.38 -5.65 10.35
CA SER A 73 15.10 -6.25 11.47
C SER A 73 14.19 -7.17 12.28
N ARG A 74 12.97 -6.75 12.57
CA ARG A 74 12.01 -7.56 13.34
C ARG A 74 11.57 -8.81 12.59
N ILE A 75 11.28 -8.71 11.29
CA ILE A 75 10.89 -9.88 10.48
C ILE A 75 11.99 -10.94 10.45
N LYS A 76 13.26 -10.53 10.40
CA LYS A 76 14.40 -11.47 10.43
C LYS A 76 14.40 -12.37 11.66
N ASP A 77 13.94 -11.85 12.80
CA ASP A 77 13.95 -12.54 14.09
C ASP A 77 12.64 -13.29 14.38
N GLN A 78 11.61 -13.15 13.53
CA GLN A 78 10.34 -13.84 13.69
C GLN A 78 10.41 -15.27 13.15
N THR A 79 9.64 -16.18 13.75
CA THR A 79 9.44 -17.51 13.18
C THR A 79 8.48 -17.41 12.00
N ALA A 80 8.89 -17.88 10.82
CA ALA A 80 8.06 -17.94 9.63
C ALA A 80 6.71 -18.65 9.92
N ASN A 81 5.60 -18.03 9.57
CA ASN A 81 4.26 -18.56 9.81
C ASN A 81 3.28 -18.11 8.71
N LEU A 82 2.94 -19.03 7.81
CA LEU A 82 2.02 -18.80 6.68
C LEU A 82 0.55 -18.67 7.09
N ASP A 83 0.18 -19.19 8.27
CA ASP A 83 -1.21 -19.24 8.72
C ASP A 83 -1.61 -18.05 9.61
N GLN A 84 -0.69 -17.09 9.79
CA GLN A 84 -0.90 -15.96 10.70
C GLN A 84 -1.86 -14.92 10.15
N ILE A 85 -1.86 -14.67 8.83
CA ILE A 85 -2.64 -13.58 8.21
C ILE A 85 -3.49 -14.12 7.07
N SER A 86 -4.79 -13.82 7.11
CA SER A 86 -5.73 -14.08 6.01
C SER A 86 -6.31 -12.76 5.51
N MET A 87 -5.99 -12.41 4.26
CA MET A 87 -6.52 -11.21 3.61
C MET A 87 -7.93 -11.46 3.05
N GLU A 88 -8.81 -10.49 3.25
CA GLU A 88 -10.14 -10.42 2.63
C GLU A 88 -10.10 -9.57 1.35
N PRO A 89 -11.18 -9.53 0.54
CA PRO A 89 -11.23 -8.67 -0.64
C PRO A 89 -10.93 -7.21 -0.32
N MET A 90 -10.06 -6.60 -1.13
CA MET A 90 -9.58 -5.23 -0.94
C MET A 90 -10.01 -4.31 -2.10
N SER A 91 -10.30 -3.05 -1.76
CA SER A 91 -10.64 -1.98 -2.70
C SER A 91 -9.42 -1.12 -2.99
N VAL A 92 -9.20 -0.77 -4.26
CA VAL A 92 -8.08 0.07 -4.69
C VAL A 92 -8.64 1.31 -5.36
N ARG A 93 -8.14 2.48 -4.95
CA ARG A 93 -8.44 3.79 -5.56
C ARG A 93 -7.14 4.42 -6.03
N THR A 94 -7.14 5.03 -7.20
CA THR A 94 -5.94 5.63 -7.82
C THR A 94 -6.08 7.14 -7.94
N PHE A 95 -5.00 7.86 -7.66
CA PHE A 95 -4.87 9.31 -7.73
C PHE A 95 -3.54 9.64 -8.42
N GLY A 96 -3.56 9.81 -9.74
CA GLY A 96 -2.33 10.00 -10.52
C GLY A 96 -1.39 8.80 -10.39
N ASP A 97 -0.19 9.03 -9.85
CA ASP A 97 0.83 8.01 -9.57
C ASP A 97 0.67 7.35 -8.20
N THR A 98 -0.40 7.63 -7.47
CA THR A 98 -0.68 7.10 -6.14
C THR A 98 -1.82 6.10 -6.19
N ALA A 99 -1.73 5.01 -5.44
CA ALA A 99 -2.82 4.07 -5.22
C ALA A 99 -3.04 3.87 -3.72
N ILE A 100 -4.27 4.04 -3.27
CA ILE A 100 -4.70 3.79 -1.89
C ILE A 100 -5.51 2.50 -1.90
N VAL A 101 -5.11 1.54 -1.09
CA VAL A 101 -5.82 0.28 -0.90
C VAL A 101 -6.37 0.21 0.51
N VAL A 102 -7.61 -0.24 0.61
CA VAL A 102 -8.30 -0.46 1.88
C VAL A 102 -8.88 -1.86 1.85
N GLY A 103 -8.66 -2.61 2.92
CA GLY A 103 -9.19 -3.95 3.07
C GLY A 103 -9.25 -4.37 4.53
N THR A 104 -9.60 -5.63 4.72
CA THR A 104 -9.59 -6.28 6.01
C THR A 104 -8.67 -7.49 5.98
N TYR A 105 -8.08 -7.81 7.12
CA TYR A 105 -7.40 -9.10 7.31
C TYR A 105 -7.72 -9.66 8.70
N THR A 106 -7.69 -10.97 8.81
CA THR A 106 -7.75 -11.66 10.09
C THR A 106 -6.37 -12.14 10.48
N GLU A 107 -5.93 -11.75 11.67
CA GLU A 107 -4.70 -12.23 12.28
C GLU A 107 -4.99 -13.31 13.30
N SER A 108 -4.34 -14.47 13.19
CA SER A 108 -4.38 -15.53 14.20
C SER A 108 -3.15 -15.44 15.10
N GLN A 109 -3.36 -15.31 16.41
CA GLN A 109 -2.30 -15.31 17.42
C GLN A 109 -2.53 -16.41 18.45
N VAL A 110 -1.46 -16.99 18.99
CA VAL A 110 -1.53 -17.94 20.12
C VAL A 110 -1.16 -17.20 21.40
N ILE A 111 -2.16 -16.95 22.25
CA ILE A 111 -1.98 -16.28 23.53
C ILE A 111 -2.22 -17.32 24.64
N ARG A 112 -1.18 -17.61 25.44
CA ARG A 112 -1.24 -18.60 26.54
C ARG A 112 -1.76 -19.98 26.09
N GLY A 113 -1.31 -20.44 24.92
CA GLY A 113 -1.72 -21.73 24.35
C GLY A 113 -3.10 -21.75 23.70
N LYS A 114 -3.87 -20.64 23.74
CA LYS A 114 -5.15 -20.51 23.05
C LYS A 114 -4.98 -19.71 21.77
N ARG A 115 -5.50 -20.25 20.65
CA ARG A 115 -5.60 -19.50 19.39
C ARG A 115 -6.72 -18.47 19.50
N THR A 116 -6.38 -17.22 19.25
CA THR A 116 -7.28 -16.06 19.16
C THR A 116 -7.20 -15.49 17.76
N MET A 117 -8.31 -14.95 17.25
CA MET A 117 -8.36 -14.24 15.97
C MET A 117 -8.73 -12.79 16.23
N GLN A 118 -8.06 -11.86 15.56
CA GLN A 118 -8.38 -10.43 15.57
C GLN A 118 -8.57 -9.98 14.12
N GLN A 119 -9.68 -9.32 13.83
CA GLN A 119 -9.90 -8.70 12.53
C GLN A 119 -9.37 -7.26 12.55
N TRP A 120 -8.74 -6.88 11.46
CA TRP A 120 -8.10 -5.58 11.27
C TRP A 120 -8.62 -4.93 9.99
N ARG A 121 -8.77 -3.61 10.02
CA ARG A 121 -8.98 -2.75 8.85
C ARG A 121 -7.65 -2.06 8.56
N PHE A 122 -7.19 -2.16 7.33
CA PHE A 122 -5.95 -1.49 6.91
C PHE A 122 -6.22 -0.43 5.86
N VAL A 123 -5.30 0.52 5.77
CA VAL A 123 -5.17 1.47 4.68
C VAL A 123 -3.70 1.60 4.33
N ASP A 124 -3.37 1.25 3.09
CA ASP A 124 -2.01 1.27 2.58
C ASP A 124 -1.94 2.16 1.34
N THR A 125 -0.83 2.89 1.21
CA THR A 125 -0.61 3.86 0.15
C THR A 125 0.64 3.50 -0.62
N TRP A 126 0.46 3.33 -1.93
CA TRP A 126 1.47 2.98 -2.90
C TRP A 126 1.73 4.15 -3.82
N VAL A 127 2.98 4.35 -4.21
CA VAL A 127 3.37 5.35 -5.22
C VAL A 127 4.16 4.67 -6.32
N TYR A 128 3.80 4.96 -7.57
CA TYR A 128 4.52 4.52 -8.74
C TYR A 128 5.76 5.38 -8.95
N LYS A 129 6.93 4.80 -8.69
CA LYS A 129 8.23 5.44 -8.93
C LYS A 129 8.86 4.85 -10.19
N LYS A 130 10.02 5.39 -10.60
CA LYS A 130 10.75 5.01 -11.83
C LYS A 130 10.93 3.49 -12.05
N LYS A 131 10.92 2.69 -10.98
CA LYS A 131 11.17 1.24 -11.01
C LYS A 131 9.94 0.38 -10.69
N GLY A 132 8.77 1.00 -10.47
CA GLY A 132 7.55 0.31 -10.09
C GLY A 132 6.86 0.92 -8.86
N TRP A 133 5.80 0.27 -8.44
CA TRP A 133 5.03 0.61 -7.23
C TRP A 133 5.83 0.26 -5.97
N VAL A 134 5.88 1.19 -5.03
CA VAL A 134 6.44 0.99 -3.69
C VAL A 134 5.45 1.46 -2.64
N LEU A 135 5.43 0.77 -1.50
CA LEU A 135 4.64 1.14 -0.33
C LEU A 135 5.30 2.33 0.37
N VAL A 136 4.56 3.44 0.50
CA VAL A 136 5.05 4.68 1.12
C VAL A 136 4.36 4.98 2.45
N ALA A 137 3.16 4.45 2.69
CA ALA A 137 2.51 4.54 3.98
C ALA A 137 1.63 3.31 4.24
N ALA A 138 1.53 2.91 5.50
CA ALA A 138 0.67 1.82 5.93
C ALA A 138 0.13 2.09 7.34
N ALA A 139 -1.07 1.60 7.62
CA ALA A 139 -1.65 1.61 8.95
C ALA A 139 -2.77 0.58 9.05
N ALA A 140 -2.91 -0.03 10.23
CA ALA A 140 -4.03 -0.90 10.54
C ALA A 140 -4.63 -0.57 11.92
N ALA A 141 -5.94 -0.75 12.02
CA ALA A 141 -6.70 -0.61 13.27
C ALA A 141 -7.59 -1.84 13.48
N PRO A 142 -7.83 -2.26 14.74
CA PRO A 142 -8.73 -3.37 15.02
C PRO A 142 -10.15 -3.00 14.59
N VAL A 143 -10.85 -3.94 13.97
CA VAL A 143 -12.30 -3.80 13.73
C VAL A 143 -13.01 -4.06 15.05
N ALA A 144 -13.87 -3.13 15.46
CA ALA A 144 -14.71 -3.32 16.63
C ALA A 144 -15.67 -4.50 16.40
N GLN A 145 -15.81 -5.36 17.41
CA GLN A 145 -16.76 -6.48 17.42
C GLN A 145 -18.15 -6.00 17.82
#